data_AF-A0A535LS53-F1
#
_entry.id   AF-A0A535LS53-F1
#
_cell.length_a   1.000
_cell.length_b   1.000
_cell.length_c   1.000
_cell.angle_alpha   90.00
_cell.angle_beta   90.00
_cell.angle_gamma   90.00
#
_symmetry.space_group_name_H-M   'P 1'
#
loop_
_entity.id
_entity.type
_entity.pdbx_description
1 polymer ?
#
loop_
_entity_poly.entity_id
_entity_poly.type
_entity_poly.pdbx_seq_one_letter_code
_entity_poly.pdbx_strand_id
1 'polypeptide(L)'
;MPTSPEDGERRIRLRRLDDCLNVLEQAHELDMTLVNEKIADMVSDRVPTIHSGMLIAEAIEEVLRHQEPYMLQVRPEIASRRVRRRREPFDIRLLLQRR
;
A
#
# COMPACT_ATOMS: atom_id res chain seq x y z
N MET A 1 -4.25 -10.69 25.52
CA MET A 1 -4.20 -12.00 24.85
C MET A 1 -3.50 -11.81 23.51
N PRO A 2 -2.41 -12.52 23.19
CA PRO A 2 -1.82 -12.42 21.86
C PRO A 2 -2.79 -13.08 20.87
N THR A 3 -3.12 -12.30 19.84
CA THR A 3 -3.86 -12.70 18.64
C THR A 3 -3.21 -13.92 17.99
N SER A 4 -3.98 -14.82 17.38
CA SER A 4 -3.56 -16.09 16.78
C SER A 4 -2.27 -15.95 15.94
N PRO A 5 -1.36 -16.96 15.84
CA PRO A 5 -0.15 -16.87 15.02
C PRO A 5 -0.42 -16.43 13.57
N GLU A 6 -1.60 -16.78 13.04
CA GLU A 6 -2.11 -16.35 11.74
C GLU A 6 -2.24 -14.82 11.61
N ASP A 7 -2.64 -14.12 12.69
CA ASP A 7 -2.70 -12.66 12.73
C ASP A 7 -1.31 -12.02 12.65
N GLY A 8 -0.29 -12.71 13.17
CA GLY A 8 1.10 -12.29 13.07
C GLY A 8 1.60 -12.32 11.64
N GLU A 9 1.41 -13.46 10.96
CA GLU A 9 1.77 -13.61 9.55
C GLU A 9 1.01 -12.65 8.65
N ARG A 10 -0.29 -12.47 8.91
CA ARG A 10 -1.14 -11.54 8.18
C ARG A 10 -0.61 -10.10 8.25
N ARG A 11 -0.24 -9.63 9.45
CA ARG A 11 0.38 -8.31 9.64
C ARG A 11 1.73 -8.18 8.93
N ILE A 12 2.54 -9.23 8.91
CA ILE A 12 3.83 -9.23 8.20
C ILE A 12 3.62 -9.14 6.69
N ARG A 13 2.68 -9.89 6.12
CA ARG A 13 2.36 -9.84 4.69
C ARG A 13 1.82 -8.47 4.30
N LEU A 14 0.90 -7.90 5.08
CA LEU A 14 0.38 -6.56 4.85
C LEU A 14 1.49 -5.50 4.89
N ARG A 15 2.38 -5.56 5.90
CA ARG A 15 3.51 -4.64 5.98
C ARG A 15 4.40 -4.70 4.74
N ARG A 16 4.66 -5.90 4.22
CA ARG A 16 5.47 -6.05 3.00
C ARG A 16 4.78 -5.45 1.77
N LEU A 17 3.46 -5.52 1.69
CA LEU A 17 2.69 -4.86 0.63
C LEU A 17 2.74 -3.33 0.79
N ASP A 18 2.62 -2.81 2.02
CA ASP A 18 2.81 -1.38 2.31
C ASP A 18 4.22 -0.90 1.90
N ASP A 19 5.25 -1.72 2.13
CA ASP A 19 6.62 -1.40 1.70
C ASP A 19 6.72 -1.29 0.16
N CYS A 20 6.06 -2.19 -0.58
CA CYS A 20 5.97 -2.10 -2.05
C CYS A 20 5.21 -0.84 -2.50
N LEU A 21 4.09 -0.53 -1.83
CA LEU A 21 3.30 0.66 -2.12
C LEU A 21 4.12 1.95 -1.93
N ASN A 22 4.87 2.04 -0.82
CA ASN A 22 5.74 3.18 -0.53
C ASN A 22 6.81 3.41 -1.61
N VAL A 23 7.33 2.35 -2.23
CA VAL A 23 8.33 2.46 -3.31
C VAL A 23 7.70 3.05 -4.57
N LEU A 24 6.51 2.56 -4.94
CA LEU A 24 5.79 3.03 -6.12
C LEU A 24 5.28 4.46 -5.94
N GLU A 25 4.77 4.81 -4.76
CA GLU A 25 4.34 6.17 -4.42
C GLU A 25 5.52 7.15 -4.47
N GLN A 26 6.69 6.79 -3.92
CA GLN A 26 7.89 7.62 -4.04
C GLN A 26 8.34 7.80 -5.48
N ALA A 27 8.29 6.75 -6.29
CA ALA A 27 8.60 6.85 -7.72
C ALA A 27 7.62 7.81 -8.41
N HIS A 28 6.33 7.73 -8.07
CA HIS A 28 5.32 8.64 -8.60
C HIS A 28 5.55 10.09 -8.15
N GLU A 29 5.88 10.33 -6.88
CA GLU A 29 6.23 11.64 -6.32
C GLU A 29 7.46 12.25 -7.03
N LEU A 30 8.32 11.43 -7.63
CA LEU A 30 9.48 11.84 -8.44
C LEU A 30 9.17 11.97 -9.95
N ASP A 31 7.89 12.10 -10.31
CA ASP A 31 7.39 12.22 -11.69
C ASP A 31 7.73 11.02 -12.60
N MET A 32 8.06 9.86 -12.02
CA MET A 32 8.20 8.64 -12.81
C MET A 32 6.81 8.14 -13.20
N THR A 33 6.66 7.77 -14.47
CA THR A 33 5.40 7.23 -15.02
C THR A 33 5.45 5.72 -15.21
N LEU A 34 6.63 5.16 -15.45
CA LEU A 34 6.83 3.74 -15.73
C LEU A 34 7.68 3.09 -14.64
N VAL A 35 7.32 1.85 -14.31
CA VAL A 35 8.12 0.96 -13.47
C VAL A 35 9.41 0.64 -14.21
N ASN A 36 10.56 0.97 -13.62
CA ASN A 36 11.86 0.56 -14.14
C ASN A 36 12.26 -0.82 -13.59
N GLU A 37 13.31 -1.41 -14.14
CA GLU A 37 13.80 -2.74 -13.73
C GLU A 37 14.09 -2.83 -12.23
N LYS A 38 14.71 -1.80 -11.67
CA LYS A 38 15.02 -1.73 -10.23
C LYS A 38 13.77 -1.79 -9.36
N ILE A 39 12.72 -1.04 -9.72
CA ILE A 39 11.45 -1.04 -8.97
C ILE A 39 10.76 -2.40 -9.13
N ALA A 40 10.75 -2.95 -10.35
CA ALA A 40 10.17 -4.27 -10.62
C ALA A 40 10.82 -5.34 -9.74
N ASP A 41 12.15 -5.40 -9.68
CA ASP A 41 12.90 -6.35 -8.84
C ASP A 41 12.60 -6.17 -7.34
N MET A 42 12.38 -4.93 -6.89
CA MET A 42 12.07 -4.65 -5.49
C MET A 42 10.67 -5.14 -5.07
N VAL A 43 9.72 -5.19 -6.02
CA VAL A 43 8.31 -5.52 -5.72
C VAL A 43 7.90 -6.92 -6.18
N SER A 44 8.63 -7.54 -7.12
CA SER A 44 8.29 -8.82 -7.75
C SER A 44 8.14 -9.98 -6.75
N ASP A 45 8.92 -9.97 -5.68
CA ASP A 45 8.86 -10.97 -4.59
C ASP A 45 7.51 -11.00 -3.84
N ARG A 46 6.73 -9.92 -3.95
CA ARG A 46 5.46 -9.73 -3.24
C ARG A 46 4.29 -9.58 -4.18
N VAL A 47 4.50 -8.92 -5.31
CA VAL A 47 3.51 -8.67 -6.34
C VAL A 47 4.12 -9.02 -7.70
N PRO A 48 4.16 -10.32 -8.06
CA PRO A 48 4.85 -10.79 -9.27
C PRO A 48 4.17 -10.38 -10.57
N THR A 49 2.96 -9.83 -10.50
CA THR A 49 2.23 -9.26 -11.65
C THR A 49 2.78 -7.90 -12.08
N ILE A 50 3.54 -7.21 -11.22
CA ILE A 50 4.20 -5.94 -11.57
C ILE A 50 5.51 -6.23 -12.28
N HIS A 51 5.70 -5.59 -13.44
CA HIS A 51 6.89 -5.75 -14.27
C HIS A 51 7.39 -4.40 -14.81
N SER A 52 8.63 -4.37 -15.29
CA SER A 52 9.19 -3.18 -15.94
C SER A 52 8.34 -2.75 -17.14
N GLY A 53 8.22 -1.44 -17.35
CA GLY A 53 7.41 -0.84 -18.42
C GLY A 53 5.91 -0.75 -18.10
N MET A 54 5.45 -1.28 -16.96
CA MET A 54 4.10 -1.04 -16.45
C MET A 54 3.95 0.42 -15.98
N LEU A 55 2.76 1.01 -16.11
CA LEU A 55 2.49 2.32 -15.53
C LEU A 55 2.56 2.23 -14.00
N ILE A 56 3.22 3.19 -13.36
CA ILE A 56 3.32 3.23 -11.89
C ILE A 56 1.94 3.29 -11.25
N ALA A 57 0.99 4.01 -11.86
CA ALA A 57 -0.40 4.04 -11.40
C ALA A 57 -1.07 2.65 -11.43
N GLU A 58 -0.90 1.89 -12.52
CA GLU A 58 -1.43 0.52 -12.62
C GLU A 58 -0.76 -0.42 -11.61
N ALA A 59 0.55 -0.25 -11.40
CA ALA A 59 1.29 -1.00 -10.39
C ALA A 59 0.79 -0.70 -8.96
N ILE A 60 0.46 0.56 -8.65
CA ILE A 60 -0.13 0.95 -7.36
C ILE A 60 -1.49 0.28 -7.17
N GLU A 61 -2.37 0.32 -8.18
CA GLU A 61 -3.67 -0.35 -8.13
C GLU A 61 -3.53 -1.86 -7.91
N GLU A 62 -2.54 -2.47 -8.53
CA GLU A 62 -2.26 -3.89 -8.37
C GLU A 62 -1.82 -4.22 -6.93
N VAL A 63 -0.97 -3.39 -6.30
CA VAL A 63 -0.62 -3.55 -4.87
C VAL A 63 -1.87 -3.41 -4.00
N LEU A 64 -2.71 -2.40 -4.24
CA LEU A 64 -3.95 -2.18 -3.47
C LEU A 64 -4.91 -3.37 -3.58
N ARG A 65 -5.04 -3.98 -4.77
CA ARG A 65 -5.81 -5.21 -4.99
C ARG A 65 -5.27 -6.38 -4.15
N HIS A 66 -3.95 -6.50 -4.03
CA HIS A 66 -3.33 -7.50 -3.16
C HIS A 66 -3.55 -7.21 -1.66
N GLN A 67 -3.73 -5.95 -1.28
CA GLN A 67 -4.01 -5.53 0.10
C GLN A 67 -5.48 -5.73 0.51
N GLU A 68 -6.43 -5.62 -0.41
CA GLU A 68 -7.88 -5.68 -0.14
C GLU A 68 -8.32 -6.87 0.74
N PRO A 69 -7.85 -8.13 0.52
CA PRO A 69 -8.21 -9.26 1.37
C PRO A 69 -7.77 -9.09 2.83
N TYR A 70 -6.69 -8.33 3.04
CA TYR A 70 -6.16 -8.01 4.35
C TYR A 70 -6.85 -6.81 5.00
N MET A 71 -7.70 -6.06 4.31
CA MET A 71 -8.46 -4.95 4.89
C MET A 71 -9.86 -5.38 5.31
N LEU A 72 -10.52 -6.25 4.53
CA LEU A 72 -11.89 -6.68 4.77
C LEU A 72 -12.11 -7.45 6.09
N GLN A 73 -11.08 -8.10 6.62
CA GLN A 73 -11.17 -8.80 7.92
C GLN A 73 -10.68 -7.95 9.11
N VAL A 74 -10.32 -6.67 8.92
CA VAL A 74 -9.86 -5.78 10.00
C VAL A 74 -11.04 -4.93 10.49
N ARG A 75 -11.94 -5.54 11.27
CA ARG A 75 -12.66 -4.82 12.33
C ARG A 75 -12.11 -5.20 13.71
N PRO A 76 -10.97 -4.66 14.16
CA PRO A 76 -10.66 -4.56 15.56
C PRO A 76 -10.81 -3.08 15.95
N GLU A 77 -11.70 -2.81 16.89
CA GLU A 77 -12.01 -1.48 17.43
C GLU A 77 -10.84 -0.81 18.21
N ILE A 78 -9.59 -1.20 17.93
CA ILE A 78 -8.41 -0.82 18.72
C ILE A 78 -7.20 -0.63 17.82
N ALA A 79 -7.21 0.41 16.98
CA ALA A 79 -5.98 1.00 16.44
C ALA A 79 -5.62 2.31 17.17
N SER A 80 -5.93 2.38 18.47
CA SER A 80 -5.29 3.32 19.37
C SER A 80 -3.88 2.82 19.71
N ARG A 81 -2.88 3.70 19.56
CA ARG A 81 -1.47 3.57 20.00
C ARG A 81 -0.45 3.03 18.99
N ARG A 82 -0.17 3.82 17.96
CA ARG A 82 1.15 4.46 17.78
C ARG A 82 1.06 5.51 16.66
N VAL A 83 0.45 6.64 17.00
CA VAL A 83 0.61 7.87 16.24
C VAL A 83 2.05 8.34 16.46
N ARG A 84 2.94 8.02 15.52
CA ARG A 84 4.16 8.79 15.31
C ARG A 84 4.10 9.41 13.92
N ARG A 85 3.87 10.73 13.96
CA ARG A 85 4.13 11.78 12.97
C ARG A 85 3.10 11.92 11.84
N ARG A 86 2.22 12.91 12.05
CA ARG A 86 1.63 13.85 11.08
C ARG A 86 1.94 13.54 9.61
N ARG A 87 1.03 12.85 8.94
CA ARG A 87 0.57 13.22 7.59
C ARG A 87 -0.94 13.34 7.75
N GLU A 88 -1.47 14.55 7.58
CA GLU A 88 -2.90 14.83 7.73
C GLU A 88 -3.67 13.88 6.79
N PRO A 89 -4.71 13.18 7.29
CA PRO A 89 -5.48 12.27 6.45
C PRO A 89 -6.21 13.09 5.39
N PHE A 90 -6.11 12.64 4.13
CA PHE A 90 -6.86 13.18 3.01
C PHE A 90 -8.36 13.27 3.38
N ASP A 91 -8.86 14.48 3.60
CA ASP A 91 -10.28 14.77 3.65
C ASP A 91 -10.85 14.69 2.22
N ILE A 92 -11.34 13.50 1.86
CA ILE A 92 -12.07 13.21 0.60
C ILE A 92 -13.31 14.13 0.43
N ARG A 93 -13.71 14.86 1.49
CA ARG A 93 -14.81 15.83 1.49
C ARG A 93 -14.56 17.10 0.67
N LEU A 94 -13.35 17.38 0.18
CA LEU A 94 -13.07 18.60 -0.58
C LEU A 94 -13.33 18.49 -2.10
N LEU A 95 -13.59 17.29 -2.64
CA LEU A 95 -13.76 17.08 -4.09
C LEU A 95 -15.20 17.29 -4.62
N LEU A 96 -16.15 17.68 -3.78
CA LEU A 96 -17.54 17.95 -4.20
C LEU A 96 -18.06 19.29 -3.67
N GLN A 97 -17.38 20.39 -3.99
CA GLN A 97 -18.01 21.72 -3.97
C GLN A 97 -17.23 22.73 -4.84
N ARG A 98 -17.33 22.58 -6.16
CA ARG A 98 -17.26 23.72 -7.10
C ARG A 98 -18.39 23.56 -8.10
N ARG A 99 -19.56 24.07 -7.73
CA ARG A 99 -20.46 24.71 -8.68
C ARG A 99 -20.20 26.20 -8.61
#